data_AF-A0A949JEL0-F1
#
_entry.id   AF-A0A949JEL0-F1
#
_cell.length_a   1.000
_cell.length_b   1.000
_cell.length_c   1.000
_cell.angle_alpha   90.00
_cell.angle_beta   90.00
_cell.angle_gamma   90.00
#
_symmetry.space_group_name_H-M   'P 1'
#
loop_
_entity.id
_entity.type
_entity.pdbx_description
1 polymer ?
#
loop_
_entity_poly.entity_id
_entity_poly.type
_entity_poly.pdbx_seq_one_letter_code
_entity_poly.pdbx_strand_id
1 'polypeptide(L)' 'MLAIVFFGLAVLLFSLAARPAEKIAQTLTWQYRNREANEPSDAAILANRTQLAIGGIGATVAGVVSLLR' A
#
# COMPACT_ATOMS: atom_id res chain seq x y z
N MET A 1 -20.84 -5.28 9.74
CA MET A 1 -20.64 -4.98 8.30
C MET A 1 -19.40 -4.10 8.06
N LEU A 2 -19.23 -2.96 8.77
CA LEU A 2 -18.03 -2.11 8.64
C LEU A 2 -16.69 -2.84 8.93
N ALA A 3 -16.64 -3.69 9.96
CA ALA A 3 -15.42 -4.45 10.29
C ALA A 3 -14.93 -5.34 9.13
N ILE A 4 -15.86 -5.91 8.35
CA ILE A 4 -15.55 -6.75 7.18
C ILE A 4 -14.95 -5.90 6.06
N VAL A 5 -15.46 -4.68 5.86
CA VAL A 5 -14.92 -3.72 4.87
C VAL A 5 -13.50 -3.33 5.23
N PHE A 6 -13.24 -3.01 6.50
CA PHE A 6 -11.91 -2.67 6.99
C PHE A 6 -10.92 -3.84 6.91
N PHE A 7 -11.39 -5.06 7.20
CA PHE A 7 -10.57 -6.26 7.05
C PHE A 7 -10.22 -6.53 5.58
N GLY A 8 -11.18 -6.37 4.67
CA GLY A 8 -10.94 -6.46 3.22
C GLY A 8 -9.94 -5.42 2.73
N LEU A 9 -10.04 -4.18 3.22
CA LEU A 9 -9.10 -3.11 2.89
C LEU A 9 -7.68 -3.40 3.41
N ALA A 10 -7.55 -3.94 4.63
CA ALA A 10 -6.26 -4.32 5.20
C ALA A 10 -5.59 -5.44 4.38
N VAL A 11 -6.34 -6.48 4.01
CA VAL A 11 -5.84 -7.58 3.15
C VAL A 11 -5.42 -7.06 1.77
N LEU A 12 -6.18 -6.12 1.20
CA LEU A 12 -5.86 -5.50 -0.09
C LEU A 12 -4.54 -4.70 0.00
N LEU A 13 -4.39 -3.84 1.01
CA LEU A 13 -3.20 -3.03 1.21
C LEU A 13 -1.96 -3.90 1.50
N PHE A 14 -2.12 -4.97 2.26
CA PHE A 14 -1.06 -5.93 2.51
C PHE A 14 -0.65 -6.68 1.23
N SER A 15 -1.61 -7.11 0.43
CA SER A 15 -1.37 -7.76 -0.87
C SER A 15 -0.68 -6.83 -1.86
N LEU A 16 -0.96 -5.52 -1.80
CA LEU A 16 -0.27 -4.48 -2.58
C LEU A 16 1.16 -4.25 -2.08
N ALA A 17 1.37 -4.21 -0.76
CA ALA A 17 2.70 -4.07 -0.15
C ALA A 17 3.62 -5.26 -0.45
N ALA A 18 3.04 -6.47 -0.52
CA ALA A 18 3.74 -7.72 -0.83
C ALA A 18 4.12 -7.87 -2.31
N ARG A 19 3.65 -6.99 -3.21
CA ARG A 19 4.01 -7.08 -4.63
C ARG A 19 5.52 -6.82 -4.83
N PRO A 20 6.13 -7.52 -5.81
CA PRO A 20 7.53 -7.29 -6.15
C PRO A 20 7.75 -5.81 -6.54
N ALA A 21 8.86 -5.26 -6.06
CA ALA A 21 9.20 -3.84 -6.23
C ALA A 21 9.19 -3.41 -7.71
N GLU A 22 9.52 -4.32 -8.64
CA GLU A 22 9.45 -4.07 -10.09
C GLU A 22 8.04 -3.71 -10.59
N LYS A 23 6.98 -4.32 -10.04
CA LYS A 23 5.59 -4.01 -10.45
C LYS A 23 5.11 -2.70 -9.83
N ILE A 24 5.58 -2.38 -8.64
CA ILE A 24 5.36 -1.09 -7.99
C ILE A 24 6.07 0.01 -8.76
N ALA A 25 7.33 -0.22 -9.11
CA ALA A 25 8.13 0.65 -9.96
C ALA A 25 7.45 0.84 -11.32
N GLN A 26 6.91 -0.20 -11.97
CA GLN A 26 6.16 -0.05 -13.22
C GLN A 26 4.92 0.86 -13.09
N THR A 27 4.20 0.75 -11.97
CA THR A 27 3.02 1.57 -11.68
C THR A 27 3.42 3.02 -11.40
N LEU A 28 4.53 3.24 -10.69
CA LEU A 28 5.12 4.57 -10.49
C LEU A 28 5.70 5.12 -11.80
N THR A 29 6.32 4.30 -12.65
CA THR A 29 6.87 4.74 -13.94
C THR A 29 5.78 5.15 -14.93
N TRP A 30 4.53 4.74 -14.77
CA TRP A 30 3.42 5.35 -15.51
C TRP A 30 3.21 6.83 -15.15
N GLN A 31 3.58 7.26 -13.94
CA GLN A 31 3.62 8.67 -13.54
C GLN A 31 4.89 9.37 -14.07
N TYR A 32 5.97 8.62 -14.27
CA TYR A 32 7.25 9.14 -14.78
C TYR A 32 7.41 8.86 -16.28
N ARG A 33 6.98 9.82 -17.10
CA ARG A 33 7.07 9.81 -18.59
C ARG A 33 8.46 9.46 -19.17
N ASN A 34 9.53 9.48 -18.37
CA ASN A 34 10.88 9.03 -18.71
C ASN A 34 11.33 7.91 -17.77
N ARG A 35 11.29 6.67 -18.26
CA ARG A 35 11.69 5.46 -17.53
C ARG A 35 13.18 5.42 -17.18
N GLU A 36 14.02 6.00 -18.02
CA GLU A 36 15.49 5.99 -17.88
C GLU A 36 16.03 7.17 -17.05
N ALA A 37 15.25 8.24 -16.87
CA ALA A 37 15.67 9.42 -16.10
C ALA A 37 15.15 9.43 -14.66
N ASN A 38 14.10 8.64 -14.37
CA ASN A 38 13.45 8.58 -13.06
C ASN A 38 13.24 7.11 -12.64
N GLU A 39 14.34 6.36 -12.54
CA GLU A 39 14.31 5.14 -11.77
C GLU A 39 13.81 5.49 -10.35
N PRO A 40 12.72 4.86 -9.87
CA PRO A 40 12.21 5.17 -8.55
C PRO A 40 13.30 4.85 -7.54
N SER A 41 13.78 5.88 -6.83
CA SER A 41 14.85 5.69 -5.86
C SER A 41 14.44 4.67 -4.81
N ASP A 42 15.40 3.97 -4.23
CA ASP A 42 15.14 3.01 -3.15
C ASP A 42 14.32 3.65 -2.00
N ALA A 43 14.53 4.95 -1.77
CA ALA A 43 13.75 5.73 -0.81
C ALA A 43 12.27 5.86 -1.21
N ALA A 44 11.95 6.05 -2.48
CA ALA A 44 10.57 6.11 -2.98
C ALA A 44 9.86 4.74 -2.88
N ILE A 45 10.58 3.65 -3.17
CA ILE A 45 10.07 2.28 -3.04
C ILE A 45 9.80 1.96 -1.55
N LEU A 46 10.74 2.32 -0.68
CA LEU A 46 10.61 2.14 0.76
C LEU A 46 9.47 2.99 1.33
N ALA A 47 9.34 4.26 0.91
CA ALA A 47 8.26 5.15 1.33
C ALA A 47 6.88 4.58 0.93
N ASN A 48 6.74 4.06 -0.29
CA ASN A 48 5.49 3.45 -0.73
C ASN A 48 5.15 2.17 0.07
N ARG A 49 6.15 1.32 0.35
CA ARG A 49 5.97 0.14 1.22
C ARG A 49 5.54 0.53 2.64
N THR A 50 6.19 1.54 3.20
CA THR A 50 5.85 2.07 4.53
C THR A 50 4.45 2.67 4.56
N GLN A 51 4.06 3.43 3.53
CA GLN A 51 2.71 3.98 3.41
C GLN A 51 1.64 2.89 3.34
N LEU A 52 1.86 1.83 2.55
CA LEU A 52 0.95 0.71 2.47
C LEU A 52 0.85 -0.06 3.79
N ALA A 53 1.98 -0.24 4.50
CA ALA A 53 2.00 -0.89 5.82
C ALA A 53 1.22 -0.06 6.86
N ILE A 54 1.45 1.25 6.92
CA ILE A 54 0.73 2.17 7.82
C ILE A 54 -0.76 2.17 7.48
N GLY A 55 -1.11 2.23 6.19
CA GLY A 55 -2.50 2.17 5.74
C GLY A 55 -3.20 0.87 6.15
N GLY A 56 -2.53 -0.28 5.99
CA GLY A 56 -3.05 -1.59 6.40
C GLY A 56 -3.26 -1.72 7.91
N ILE A 57 -2.33 -1.20 8.71
CA ILE A 57 -2.45 -1.15 10.17
C ILE A 57 -3.64 -0.25 10.56
N GLY A 58 -3.74 0.94 9.98
CA GLY A 58 -4.85 1.87 10.25
C GLY A 58 -6.21 1.29 9.92
N ALA A 59 -6.33 0.60 8.78
CA ALA A 59 -7.56 -0.10 8.39
C ALA A 59 -7.91 -1.21 9.40
N THR A 60 -6.93 -1.99 9.85
CA THR A 60 -7.13 -3.06 10.85
C THR A 60 -7.60 -2.49 12.18
N VAL A 61 -6.96 -1.43 12.69
CA VAL A 61 -7.34 -0.76 13.94
C VAL A 61 -8.75 -0.20 13.85
N ALA A 62 -9.09 0.49 12.76
CA ALA A 62 -10.45 1.00 12.54
C ALA A 62 -11.49 -0.12 12.50
N GLY A 63 -11.15 -1.26 11.87
CA GLY A 63 -11.97 -2.47 11.88
C GLY A 63 -12.22 -3.01 13.28
N VAL A 64 -11.17 -3.15 14.09
CA VAL A 64 -11.27 -3.62 15.49
C VAL A 64 -12.11 -2.67 16.34
N VAL A 65 -11.85 -1.35 16.26
CA VAL A 65 -12.66 -0.35 16.99
C VAL A 65 -14.13 -0.40 16.56
N SER A 66 -14.41 -0.64 15.28
CA SER A 66 -15.78 -0.79 14.78
C SER A 66 -16.49 -2.06 15.23
N LEU A 67 -15.74 -3.07 15.71
CA LEU A 67 -16.29 -4.31 16.24
C LEU A 67 -16.59 -4.23 17.75
N LEU A 68 -15.86 -3.35 18.46
CA LEU A 68 -15.95 -3.15 19.91
C LEU A 68 -16.98 -2.08 20.31
N ARG A 69 -17.58 -1.39 19.33
CA ARG A 69 -18.67 -0.43 19.50
C ARG A 69 -19.99 -1.05 19.05
#